data_AF-B7PL14-F1
#
_entry.id   AF-B7PL14-F1
#
_cell.length_a   1.000
_cell.length_b   1.000
_cell.length_c   1.000
_cell.angle_alpha   90.00
_cell.angle_beta   90.00
_cell.angle_gamma   90.00
#
_symmetry.space_group_name_H-M   'P 1'
#
loop_
_entity.id
_entity.type
_entity.pdbx_description
1 polymer ?
#
loop_
_entity_poly.entity_id
_entity_poly.type
_entity_poly.pdbx_seq_one_letter_code
_entity_poly.pdbx_strand_id
1 'polypeptide(L)'
;IPHSALNNLPPMLKERDPELPSGAMTLLMTPRECPIRPCLSSGLFTPDADTLHLTVDIDGLPRFNISSQQVWPILAVVSVMKDGGPFHVGVFSATKKPQDLAEYLEQFVADIDELQCDGFECLGKKWPLTVRAIVCYYPARVFVMSTNGHMACYGCDKCTQKGVWQHRMTFPEMKAPARTDAAFIAQQ
;
A
#
# COMPACT_ATOMS: atom_id res chain seq x y z
N ILE A 1 -15.83 18.54 3.21
CA ILE A 1 -16.52 17.33 3.74
C ILE A 1 -17.16 17.70 5.06
N PRO A 2 -18.47 17.49 5.31
CA PRO A 2 -19.02 17.72 6.64
C PRO A 2 -18.40 16.72 7.63
N HIS A 3 -17.89 17.22 8.76
CA HIS A 3 -17.20 16.47 9.81
C HIS A 3 -17.96 15.22 10.30
N SER A 4 -19.28 15.17 10.10
CA SER A 4 -20.15 14.06 10.48
C SER A 4 -19.84 12.74 9.76
N ALA A 5 -19.35 12.77 8.50
CA ALA A 5 -19.07 11.56 7.74
C ALA A 5 -17.81 10.82 8.24
N LEU A 6 -16.84 11.57 8.79
CA LEU A 6 -15.61 11.02 9.33
C LEU A 6 -15.81 10.38 10.72
N ASN A 7 -16.92 10.64 11.43
CA ASN A 7 -17.15 10.12 12.79
C ASN A 7 -17.38 8.61 12.83
N ASN A 8 -17.70 7.99 11.69
CA ASN A 8 -17.96 6.56 11.59
C ASN A 8 -16.71 5.74 11.17
N LEU A 9 -15.64 6.39 10.70
CA LEU A 9 -14.37 5.74 10.34
C LEU A 9 -13.60 5.17 11.57
N PRO A 10 -13.48 5.91 12.68
CA PRO A 10 -12.63 5.51 13.79
C PRO A 10 -13.02 4.23 14.52
N PRO A 11 -14.32 3.94 14.80
CA PRO A 11 -14.70 2.68 15.41
C PRO A 11 -14.33 1.46 14.55
N MET A 12 -14.31 1.64 13.22
CA MET A 12 -14.08 0.57 12.26
C MET A 12 -12.59 0.33 11.98
N LEU A 13 -11.79 1.39 11.99
CA LEU A 13 -10.33 1.27 11.97
C LEU A 13 -9.82 0.70 13.31
N LYS A 14 -10.48 1.02 14.43
CA LYS A 14 -10.19 0.41 15.75
C LYS A 14 -10.35 -1.10 15.82
N GLU A 15 -11.25 -1.67 15.02
CA GLU A 15 -11.46 -3.12 14.97
C GLU A 15 -10.24 -3.85 14.35
N ARG A 16 -9.47 -3.14 13.52
CA ARG A 16 -8.24 -3.66 12.88
C ARG A 16 -6.96 -3.15 13.55
N ASP A 17 -7.00 -1.97 14.16
CA ASP A 17 -5.91 -1.35 14.91
C ASP A 17 -6.46 -0.65 16.17
N PRO A 18 -6.43 -1.32 17.34
CA PRO A 18 -6.99 -0.79 18.59
C PRO A 18 -6.34 0.51 19.08
N GLU A 19 -5.14 0.86 18.59
CA GLU A 19 -4.40 2.06 19.02
C GLU A 19 -4.89 3.34 18.31
N LEU A 20 -5.71 3.22 17.26
CA LEU A 20 -6.24 4.37 16.53
C LEU A 20 -7.23 5.18 17.40
N PRO A 21 -7.20 6.52 17.41
CA PRO A 21 -8.10 7.32 18.24
C PRO A 21 -9.55 7.27 17.74
N SER A 22 -10.53 7.31 18.66
CA SER A 22 -11.96 7.07 18.40
C SER A 22 -12.71 8.15 17.60
N GLY A 23 -12.05 9.24 17.20
CA GLY A 23 -12.70 10.44 16.64
C GLY A 23 -12.16 10.84 15.27
N ALA A 24 -13.07 11.24 14.38
CA ALA A 24 -12.78 11.82 13.07
C ALA A 24 -11.75 12.94 13.10
N MET A 25 -11.91 13.86 14.07
CA MET A 25 -11.07 15.03 14.24
C MET A 25 -9.67 14.65 14.68
N THR A 26 -9.51 13.51 15.35
CA THR A 26 -8.22 12.98 15.80
C THR A 26 -7.47 12.23 14.71
N LEU A 27 -8.15 11.85 13.63
CA LEU A 27 -7.55 11.27 12.42
C LEU A 27 -6.93 12.34 11.51
N LEU A 28 -7.45 13.58 11.58
CA LEU A 28 -6.91 14.77 10.90
C LEU A 28 -5.96 15.60 11.78
N MET A 29 -5.99 15.38 13.09
CA MET A 29 -5.07 15.94 14.08
C MET A 29 -4.23 14.85 14.75
N THR A 30 -4.01 13.71 14.08
CA THR A 30 -3.08 12.71 14.58
C THR A 30 -1.74 13.42 14.72
N PRO A 31 -1.08 13.36 15.90
CA PRO A 31 0.26 13.88 16.03
C PRO A 31 1.08 13.33 14.86
N ARG A 32 1.62 14.21 14.02
CA ARG A 32 2.60 13.81 12.98
C ARG A 32 3.83 13.16 13.61
N GLU A 33 3.97 13.34 14.93
CA GLU A 33 4.91 12.66 15.80
C GLU A 33 4.14 11.59 16.58
N CYS A 34 4.14 10.36 16.07
CA CYS A 34 3.88 9.21 16.93
C CYS A 34 5.00 9.22 17.98
N PRO A 35 4.72 9.21 19.30
CA PRO A 35 5.78 8.97 20.26
C PRO A 35 6.42 7.64 19.87
N ILE A 36 7.68 7.70 19.43
CA ILE A 36 8.47 6.52 19.08
C ILE A 36 8.45 5.67 20.33
N ARG A 37 7.54 4.69 20.42
CA ARG A 37 7.71 3.59 21.35
C ARG A 37 9.08 3.04 20.97
N PRO A 38 10.03 2.90 21.90
CA PRO A 38 11.31 2.32 21.56
C PRO A 38 11.02 0.87 21.16
N CYS A 39 10.81 0.64 19.87
CA CYS A 39 10.42 -0.65 19.32
C CYS A 39 11.48 -1.73 19.63
N LEU A 40 12.68 -1.29 20.00
CA LEU A 40 13.79 -2.12 20.41
C LEU A 40 13.81 -2.44 21.91
N SER A 41 13.25 -1.61 22.81
CA SER A 41 13.23 -1.93 24.25
C SER A 41 12.24 -3.05 24.59
N SER A 42 11.34 -3.38 23.68
CA SER A 42 10.37 -4.48 23.77
C SER A 42 10.81 -5.77 23.05
N GLY A 43 12.01 -5.81 22.46
CA GLY A 43 12.49 -7.01 21.75
C GLY A 43 11.74 -7.32 20.44
N LEU A 44 11.10 -6.32 19.82
CA LEU A 44 10.31 -6.53 18.60
C LEU A 44 11.18 -6.92 17.40
N PHE A 45 12.38 -6.34 17.28
CA PHE A 45 13.31 -6.66 16.21
C PHE A 45 14.15 -7.89 16.58
N THR A 46 14.29 -8.82 15.64
CA THR A 46 15.27 -9.89 15.80
C THR A 46 16.68 -9.27 15.78
N PRO A 47 17.52 -9.52 16.80
CA PRO A 47 18.83 -8.87 16.94
C PRO A 47 19.79 -9.14 15.76
N ASP A 48 19.54 -10.20 14.98
CA ASP A 48 20.36 -10.64 13.84
C ASP A 48 19.87 -10.13 12.47
N ALA A 49 18.92 -9.20 12.41
CA ALA A 49 18.45 -8.66 11.14
C ALA A 49 19.38 -7.56 10.60
N ASP A 50 20.07 -7.86 9.50
CA ASP A 50 20.94 -6.92 8.77
C ASP A 50 20.16 -5.98 7.84
N THR A 51 18.89 -6.26 7.54
CA THR A 51 18.06 -5.46 6.63
C THR A 51 16.59 -5.56 7.03
N LEU A 52 15.87 -4.43 6.95
CA LEU A 52 14.43 -4.38 7.17
C LEU A 52 13.71 -4.64 5.84
N HIS A 53 12.93 -5.72 5.81
CA HIS A 53 12.09 -6.04 4.65
C HIS A 53 10.66 -5.60 4.85
N LEU A 54 10.22 -4.63 4.05
CA LEU A 54 8.86 -4.10 4.07
C LEU A 54 7.98 -4.85 3.06
N THR A 55 6.83 -5.34 3.52
CA THR A 55 5.74 -5.79 2.67
C THR A 55 4.61 -4.80 2.79
N VAL A 56 4.17 -4.25 1.67
CA VAL A 56 3.16 -3.18 1.61
C VAL A 56 1.86 -3.78 1.08
N ASP A 57 0.74 -3.45 1.70
CA ASP A 57 -0.60 -3.85 1.26
C ASP A 57 -1.38 -2.59 0.85
N ILE A 58 -1.91 -2.60 -0.38
CA ILE A 58 -2.65 -1.48 -0.98
C ILE A 58 -3.96 -2.01 -1.52
N ASP A 59 -5.02 -1.92 -0.71
CA ASP A 59 -6.33 -2.44 -1.06
C ASP A 59 -7.46 -1.47 -0.71
N GLY A 60 -8.40 -1.29 -1.63
CA GLY A 60 -9.64 -0.59 -1.34
C GLY A 60 -10.55 -1.43 -0.42
N LEU A 61 -10.89 -0.88 0.75
CA LEU A 61 -11.88 -1.48 1.64
C LEU A 61 -13.29 -1.34 1.02
N PRO A 62 -14.17 -2.36 1.21
CA PRO A 62 -15.52 -2.33 0.66
C PRO A 62 -16.31 -1.12 1.18
N ARG A 63 -17.33 -0.73 0.40
CA ARG A 63 -18.24 0.37 0.74
C ARG A 63 -18.87 0.12 2.11
N PHE A 64 -18.85 1.13 2.95
CA PHE A 64 -19.54 1.07 4.23
C PHE A 64 -21.05 1.14 3.99
N ASN A 65 -21.82 0.20 4.56
CA ASN A 65 -23.25 -0.01 4.26
C ASN A 65 -24.17 1.22 4.44
N ILE A 66 -23.67 2.34 4.98
CA ILE A 66 -24.43 3.56 5.29
C ILE A 66 -23.90 4.78 4.51
N SER A 67 -22.72 4.70 3.89
CA SER A 67 -22.13 5.81 3.14
C SER A 67 -21.56 5.36 1.81
N SER A 68 -21.55 6.25 0.81
CA SER A 68 -20.81 6.03 -0.44
C SER A 68 -19.29 6.14 -0.26
N GLN A 69 -18.82 6.28 1.00
CA GLN A 69 -17.42 6.48 1.32
C GLN A 69 -16.63 5.18 1.14
N GLN A 70 -15.46 5.33 0.54
CA GLN A 70 -14.47 4.30 0.32
C GLN A 70 -13.20 4.73 1.04
N VAL A 71 -12.47 3.74 1.54
CA VAL A 71 -11.19 3.94 2.24
C VAL A 71 -10.15 3.05 1.57
N TRP A 72 -9.02 3.63 1.22
CA TRP A 72 -7.90 2.99 0.56
C TRP A 72 -6.67 3.17 1.46
N PRO A 73 -6.48 2.32 2.47
CA PRO A 73 -5.28 2.35 3.30
C PRO A 73 -4.05 1.88 2.52
N ILE A 74 -2.90 2.42 2.88
CA ILE A 74 -1.59 1.84 2.61
C ILE A 74 -1.14 1.26 3.94
N LEU A 75 -1.04 -0.06 4.01
CA LEU A 75 -0.58 -0.79 5.19
C LEU A 75 0.81 -1.36 4.92
N ALA A 76 1.60 -1.58 5.96
CA ALA A 76 2.86 -2.28 5.81
C ALA A 76 3.18 -3.19 6.99
N VAL A 77 3.99 -4.21 6.73
CA VAL A 77 4.57 -5.12 7.72
C VAL A 77 6.08 -5.15 7.52
N VAL A 78 6.83 -5.09 8.61
CA VAL A 78 8.28 -5.30 8.61
C VAL A 78 8.58 -6.74 9.04
N SER A 79 9.21 -7.51 8.16
CA SER A 79 9.37 -8.97 8.29
C SER A 79 10.15 -9.42 9.54
N VAL A 80 10.92 -8.54 10.14
CA VAL A 80 11.80 -8.83 11.28
C VAL A 80 11.15 -8.51 12.63
N MET A 81 9.90 -8.04 12.61
CA MET A 81 9.11 -7.80 13.81
C MET A 81 8.40 -9.09 14.24
N LYS A 82 8.82 -9.71 15.36
CA LYS A 82 8.27 -10.99 15.83
C LYS A 82 6.76 -10.95 16.11
N ASP A 83 6.27 -9.81 16.60
CA ASP A 83 4.86 -9.56 16.93
C ASP A 83 4.28 -8.36 16.16
N GLY A 84 4.95 -7.95 15.08
CA GLY A 84 4.55 -6.78 14.29
C GLY A 84 3.42 -7.12 13.34
N GLY A 85 2.19 -6.81 13.74
CA GLY A 85 1.05 -6.75 12.83
C GLY A 85 1.22 -5.66 11.77
N PRO A 86 0.34 -5.62 10.75
CA PRO A 86 0.31 -4.53 9.79
C PRO A 86 0.08 -3.19 10.50
N PHE A 87 0.85 -2.17 10.11
CA PHE A 87 0.69 -0.80 10.57
C PHE A 87 0.25 0.12 9.42
N HIS A 88 -0.41 1.21 9.76
CA HIS A 88 -0.84 2.22 8.81
C HIS A 88 0.33 3.10 8.35
N VAL A 89 0.53 3.18 7.03
CA VAL A 89 1.48 4.12 6.40
C VAL A 89 0.72 5.35 5.90
N GLY A 90 -0.46 5.15 5.32
CA GLY A 90 -1.29 6.23 4.80
C GLY A 90 -2.74 5.81 4.62
N VAL A 91 -3.63 6.78 4.43
CA VAL A 91 -5.04 6.53 4.17
C VAL A 91 -5.63 7.55 3.21
N PHE A 92 -6.23 7.06 2.13
CA PHE A 92 -7.09 7.87 1.28
C PHE A 92 -8.56 7.59 1.60
N SER A 93 -9.37 8.64 1.69
CA SER A 93 -10.81 8.50 1.90
C SER A 93 -11.62 9.49 1.08
N ALA A 94 -12.47 8.96 0.21
CA ALA A 94 -13.39 9.74 -0.61
C ALA A 94 -14.63 8.91 -0.97
N THR A 95 -15.60 9.49 -1.67
CA THR A 95 -16.79 8.77 -2.17
C THR A 95 -16.50 7.90 -3.39
N LYS A 96 -15.30 8.03 -3.96
CA LYS A 96 -14.79 7.27 -5.10
C LYS A 96 -13.39 6.76 -4.76
N LYS A 97 -12.93 5.75 -5.49
CA LYS A 97 -11.51 5.36 -5.48
C LYS A 97 -10.62 6.54 -5.90
N PRO A 98 -9.35 6.59 -5.49
CA PRO A 98 -8.42 7.60 -5.98
C PRO A 98 -8.42 7.56 -7.52
N GLN A 99 -8.53 8.74 -8.13
CA GLN A 99 -8.54 8.88 -9.59
C GLN A 99 -7.16 9.25 -10.11
N ASP A 100 -6.42 10.01 -9.32
CA ASP A 100 -5.03 10.36 -9.55
C ASP A 100 -4.14 9.44 -8.71
N LEU A 101 -3.19 8.78 -9.37
CA LEU A 101 -2.25 7.89 -8.69
C LEU A 101 -1.17 8.68 -7.95
N ALA A 102 -0.75 9.84 -8.47
CA ALA A 102 0.23 10.71 -7.84
C ALA A 102 -0.34 11.25 -6.53
N GLU A 103 -1.59 11.76 -6.54
CA GLU A 103 -2.28 12.20 -5.32
C GLU A 103 -2.32 11.10 -4.25
N TYR A 104 -2.39 9.83 -4.67
CA TYR A 104 -2.50 8.70 -3.75
C TYR A 104 -1.15 8.17 -3.24
N LEU A 105 -0.11 8.11 -4.09
CA LEU A 105 1.14 7.40 -3.80
C LEU A 105 2.39 8.28 -3.75
N GLU A 106 2.35 9.54 -4.19
CA GLU A 106 3.55 10.38 -4.32
C GLU A 106 4.33 10.50 -3.00
N GLN A 107 3.64 10.85 -1.91
CA GLN A 107 4.27 10.94 -0.59
C GLN A 107 4.84 9.59 -0.14
N PHE A 108 4.08 8.51 -0.33
CA PHE A 108 4.53 7.17 0.04
C PHE A 108 5.79 6.74 -0.73
N VAL A 109 5.84 7.03 -2.03
CA VAL A 109 7.01 6.71 -2.86
C VAL A 109 8.22 7.54 -2.42
N ALA A 110 8.04 8.85 -2.16
CA ALA A 110 9.10 9.71 -1.66
C ALA A 110 9.68 9.21 -0.33
N ASP A 111 8.82 8.85 0.62
CA ASP A 111 9.23 8.32 1.93
C ASP A 111 10.00 7.00 1.78
N ILE A 112 9.55 6.11 0.89
CA ILE A 112 10.24 4.83 0.64
C ILE A 112 11.58 5.05 -0.06
N ASP A 113 11.67 5.95 -1.03
CA ASP A 113 12.92 6.25 -1.73
C ASP A 113 13.96 6.84 -0.77
N GLU A 114 13.54 7.75 0.11
CA GLU A 114 14.39 8.27 1.20
C GLU A 114 14.84 7.15 2.14
N LEU A 115 13.92 6.31 2.61
CA LEU A 115 14.23 5.19 3.51
C LEU A 115 15.11 4.10 2.87
N GLN A 116 15.02 3.89 1.56
CA GLN A 116 15.88 2.95 0.84
C GLN A 116 17.27 3.52 0.56
N CYS A 117 17.35 4.83 0.26
CA CYS A 117 18.62 5.52 0.05
C CYS A 117 19.39 5.68 1.36
N ASP A 118 18.72 6.24 2.35
CA ASP A 118 19.36 6.61 3.60
C ASP A 118 19.34 5.43 4.56
N GLY A 119 18.28 4.63 4.63
CA GLY A 119 18.11 3.60 5.66
C GLY A 119 17.36 4.12 6.88
N PHE A 120 16.78 3.21 7.65
CA PHE A 120 16.00 3.52 8.83
C PHE A 120 16.89 3.61 10.08
N GLU A 121 16.88 4.75 10.77
CA GLU A 121 17.64 4.95 12.01
C GLU A 121 16.73 4.92 13.24
N CYS A 122 17.09 4.09 14.22
CA CYS A 122 16.40 4.02 15.50
C CYS A 122 17.38 3.65 16.62
N LEU A 123 17.33 4.37 17.75
CA LEU A 123 18.23 4.17 18.90
C LEU A 123 19.73 4.16 18.54
N GLY A 124 20.14 5.00 17.59
CA GLY A 124 21.54 5.12 17.16
C GLY A 124 22.06 3.93 16.34
N LYS A 125 21.19 2.99 15.95
CA LYS A 125 21.49 1.98 14.94
C LYS A 125 20.72 2.29 13.67
N LYS A 126 21.38 2.06 12.54
CA LYS A 126 20.87 2.33 11.20
C LYS A 126 20.75 1.00 10.44
N TRP A 127 19.59 0.76 9.84
CA TRP A 127 19.31 -0.44 9.06
C TRP A 127 18.97 -0.08 7.62
N PRO A 128 19.55 -0.77 6.63
CA PRO A 128 19.03 -0.75 5.27
C PRO A 128 17.56 -1.19 5.27
N LEU A 129 16.77 -0.54 4.43
CA LEU A 129 15.37 -0.89 4.19
C LEU A 129 15.20 -1.33 2.74
N THR A 130 14.35 -2.34 2.51
CA THR A 130 14.00 -2.79 1.16
C THR A 130 12.53 -3.17 1.10
N VAL A 131 11.81 -2.67 0.10
CA VAL A 131 10.46 -3.14 -0.19
C VAL A 131 10.55 -4.51 -0.87
N ARG A 132 10.06 -5.54 -0.17
CA ARG A 132 10.08 -6.92 -0.64
C ARG A 132 8.91 -7.23 -1.55
N ALA A 133 7.74 -6.70 -1.24
CA ALA A 133 6.52 -6.97 -1.98
C ALA A 133 5.50 -5.85 -1.81
N ILE A 134 4.73 -5.62 -2.86
CA ILE A 134 3.47 -4.86 -2.84
C ILE A 134 2.35 -5.88 -3.11
N VAL A 135 1.47 -6.03 -2.13
CA VAL A 135 0.33 -6.94 -2.12
C VAL A 135 -0.92 -6.10 -2.40
N CYS A 136 -1.73 -6.59 -3.33
CA CYS A 136 -3.00 -5.95 -3.68
C CYS A 136 -3.87 -6.93 -4.44
N TYR A 137 -5.19 -6.81 -4.31
CA TYR A 137 -6.13 -7.55 -5.15
C TYR A 137 -6.08 -7.04 -6.61
N TYR A 138 -6.58 -7.84 -7.56
CA TYR A 138 -6.36 -7.58 -8.98
C TYR A 138 -6.75 -6.16 -9.47
N PRO A 139 -7.99 -5.65 -9.25
CA PRO A 139 -8.28 -4.27 -9.64
C PRO A 139 -7.45 -3.18 -8.94
N ALA A 140 -6.99 -3.38 -7.71
CA ALA A 140 -6.06 -2.44 -7.05
C ALA A 140 -4.66 -2.50 -7.70
N ARG A 141 -4.17 -3.70 -8.02
CA ARG A 141 -2.92 -3.91 -8.76
C ARG A 141 -2.90 -3.16 -10.09
N VAL A 142 -3.98 -3.28 -10.87
CA VAL A 142 -4.13 -2.59 -12.16
C VAL A 142 -4.06 -1.08 -11.99
N PHE A 143 -4.70 -0.55 -10.94
CA PHE A 143 -4.67 0.87 -10.60
C PHE A 143 -3.27 1.33 -10.17
N VAL A 144 -2.65 0.65 -9.21
CA VAL A 144 -1.32 0.98 -8.66
C VAL A 144 -0.23 0.87 -9.74
N MET A 145 -0.28 -0.16 -10.58
CA MET A 145 0.69 -0.34 -11.66
C MET A 145 0.38 0.50 -12.90
N SER A 146 -0.75 1.22 -12.95
CA SER A 146 -1.25 1.90 -14.16
C SER A 146 -1.25 1.00 -15.40
N THR A 147 -1.69 -0.25 -15.24
CA THR A 147 -1.71 -1.24 -16.34
C THR A 147 -3.13 -1.53 -16.84
N ASN A 148 -3.25 -2.34 -17.88
CA ASN A 148 -4.55 -2.79 -18.36
C ASN A 148 -5.10 -3.92 -17.48
N GLY A 149 -6.43 -3.96 -17.36
CA GLY A 149 -7.12 -5.07 -16.68
C GLY A 149 -7.09 -6.39 -17.45
N HIS A 150 -7.42 -7.49 -16.77
CA HIS A 150 -7.22 -8.87 -17.25
C HIS A 150 -8.10 -9.22 -18.46
N MET A 151 -9.13 -8.42 -18.70
CA MET A 151 -10.04 -8.53 -19.85
C MET A 151 -9.54 -7.76 -21.08
N ALA A 152 -8.47 -6.97 -20.98
CA ALA A 152 -7.93 -6.22 -22.10
C ALA A 152 -7.11 -7.11 -23.04
N CYS A 153 -7.04 -6.73 -24.32
CA CYS A 153 -6.20 -7.41 -25.32
C CYS A 153 -4.71 -7.41 -24.94
N TYR A 154 -4.23 -6.43 -24.19
CA TYR A 154 -2.86 -6.40 -23.64
C TYR A 154 -2.91 -6.38 -22.10
N GLY A 155 -3.74 -7.25 -21.53
CA GLY A 155 -4.01 -7.33 -20.09
C GLY A 155 -3.02 -8.18 -19.27
N CYS A 156 -2.08 -8.89 -19.91
CA CYS A 156 -1.02 -9.57 -19.18
C CYS A 156 -0.03 -8.54 -18.61
N ASP A 157 0.18 -8.57 -17.30
CA ASP A 157 1.10 -7.69 -16.58
C ASP A 157 2.55 -8.21 -16.54
N LYS A 158 2.79 -9.43 -17.04
CA LYS A 158 4.12 -10.07 -17.09
C LYS A 158 4.78 -10.02 -18.45
N CYS A 159 4.00 -10.16 -19.53
CA CYS A 159 4.53 -10.26 -20.88
C CYS A 159 3.78 -9.38 -21.88
N THR A 160 4.36 -9.24 -23.07
CA THR A 160 3.88 -8.35 -24.14
C THR A 160 2.84 -9.02 -25.06
N GLN A 161 2.48 -10.27 -24.81
CA GLN A 161 1.58 -11.01 -25.69
C GLN A 161 0.22 -10.32 -25.82
N LYS A 162 -0.36 -10.40 -27.02
CA LYS A 162 -1.75 -10.03 -27.26
C LYS A 162 -2.64 -11.22 -26.85
N GLY A 163 -3.63 -10.95 -26.01
CA GLY A 163 -4.62 -11.91 -25.58
C GLY A 163 -5.54 -12.35 -26.71
N VAL A 164 -6.06 -13.57 -26.58
CA VAL A 164 -7.01 -14.20 -27.50
C VAL A 164 -8.32 -14.40 -26.78
N TRP A 165 -9.42 -13.99 -27.41
CA TRP A 165 -10.76 -14.24 -26.89
C TRP A 165 -11.20 -15.67 -27.20
N GLN A 166 -11.43 -16.48 -26.16
CA GLN A 166 -11.96 -17.83 -26.24
C GLN A 166 -13.03 -18.03 -25.15
N HIS A 167 -14.22 -17.44 -25.33
CA HIS A 167 -15.28 -17.30 -24.31
C HIS A 167 -14.91 -16.43 -23.09
N ARG A 168 -13.61 -16.22 -22.87
CA ARG A 168 -12.97 -15.27 -21.95
C ARG A 168 -11.66 -14.80 -22.58
N MET A 169 -11.09 -13.71 -22.08
CA MET A 169 -9.73 -13.31 -22.47
C MET A 169 -8.72 -14.34 -21.96
N THR A 170 -7.84 -14.82 -22.85
CA THR A 170 -6.79 -15.81 -22.54
C THR A 170 -5.43 -15.35 -23.06
N PHE A 171 -4.36 -15.83 -22.42
CA PHE A 171 -2.97 -15.52 -22.76
C PHE A 171 -2.20 -16.84 -22.92
N PRO A 172 -2.40 -17.58 -24.03
CA PRO A 172 -1.93 -18.95 -24.18
C PRO A 172 -0.43 -19.06 -24.53
N GLU A 173 0.20 -17.97 -24.96
CA GLU A 173 1.63 -18.01 -25.33
C GLU A 173 2.49 -18.14 -24.07
N MET A 174 3.36 -19.15 -24.07
CA MET A 174 4.24 -19.48 -22.94
C MET A 174 5.63 -18.87 -23.08
N LYS A 175 6.02 -18.45 -24.30
CA LYS A 175 7.34 -17.89 -24.62
C LYS A 175 7.25 -16.44 -25.10
N ALA A 176 6.34 -15.68 -24.52
CA ALA A 176 6.19 -14.26 -24.83
C ALA A 176 7.32 -13.43 -24.17
N PRO A 177 7.79 -12.35 -24.83
CA PRO A 177 8.75 -11.43 -24.21
C PRO A 177 8.21 -10.81 -22.92
N ALA A 178 9.06 -10.72 -21.90
CA ALA A 178 8.73 -10.01 -20.67
C ALA A 178 8.52 -8.52 -20.93
N ARG A 179 7.67 -7.88 -20.13
CA ARG A 179 7.59 -6.41 -20.11
C ARG A 179 8.88 -5.82 -19.52
N THR A 180 9.23 -4.62 -19.93
CA THR A 180 10.40 -3.89 -19.43
C THR A 180 10.00 -2.52 -18.93
N ASP A 181 10.74 -1.98 -17.96
CA ASP A 181 10.48 -0.66 -17.38
C ASP A 181 10.59 0.45 -18.44
N ALA A 182 11.59 0.36 -19.32
CA ALA A 182 11.76 1.30 -20.43
C ALA A 182 10.53 1.36 -21.35
N ALA A 183 9.94 0.20 -21.68
CA ALA A 183 8.73 0.14 -22.50
C ALA A 183 7.48 0.63 -21.76
N PHE A 184 7.46 0.57 -20.43
CA PHE A 184 6.38 1.12 -19.61
C PHE A 184 6.45 2.65 -19.55
N ILE A 185 7.63 3.22 -19.29
CA ILE A 185 7.86 4.67 -19.23
C ILE A 185 7.50 5.34 -20.58
N ALA A 186 7.83 4.68 -21.70
CA ALA A 186 7.52 5.20 -23.04
C ALA A 186 6.03 5.22 -23.41
N GLN A 187 5.12 4.72 -22.55
CA GLN A 187 3.67 4.75 -22.78
C GLN A 187 2.99 6.02 -22.25
N GLN A 188 3.71 6.86 -21.50
CA GLN A 188 3.25 8.14 -20.97
C GLN A 188 3.44 9.27 -21.98
#